data_AF-A0A1L9SFP6-F1
#
_entry.id   AF-A0A1L9SFP6-F1
#
_cell.length_a   1.000
_cell.length_b   1.000
_cell.length_c   1.000
_cell.angle_alpha   90.00
_cell.angle_beta   90.00
_cell.angle_gamma   90.00
#
_symmetry.space_group_name_H-M   'P 1'
#
loop_
_entity.id
_entity.type
_entity.pdbx_description
1 polymer ?
#
loop_
_entity_poly.entity_id
_entity_poly.type
_entity_poly.pdbx_seq_one_letter_code
_entity_poly.pdbx_strand_id
1 'polypeptide(L)'
;MLSLPLDIQYCIIPFADPITLIALSQTNAHLRRLISPTRVHFVERLLSLEYASVSCEWEARRWACTSCLRLLPHWHFNNHSLFQQRYQPRETTTSWGRQGKKSQPHSENTDQRHIRRCNECRFQRGEFHGFTRGTIAVPIVIGHQEAFGTVVDRYFPRFSNTRPAYNAPVFAVYRDGATDRLWTLYRVRCPGCCRWKELRAFRVGGSYPRWEPIAMTPPDRHDEYWNWDEAAITPALLNAMRCNHCFLARHGRPALACKLETWLCYLIDQELHEQGANLTTGWKTLLGNLRFLLDHPLKNEIRNLLSDIRPVCEKQCMRLTHEDVALLHLRRTQFLLLWEQIQENLWFRRDRWFDAWLQPGYEHTEGMQCKQDVDGEELVDYVLNT
;
A
#
# COMPACT_ATOMS: atom_id res chain seq x y z
N MET A 1 0.64 37.70 -35.77
CA MET A 1 0.22 36.41 -36.37
C MET A 1 -0.90 36.62 -37.39
N LEU A 2 -2.10 37.05 -36.98
CA LEU A 2 -3.24 37.24 -37.90
C LEU A 2 -3.07 38.35 -38.95
N SER A 3 -2.18 39.33 -38.69
CA SER A 3 -1.85 40.42 -39.60
C SER A 3 -0.73 40.11 -40.61
N LEU A 4 -0.11 38.92 -40.53
CA LEU A 4 0.97 38.52 -41.43
C LEU A 4 0.41 37.95 -42.74
N PRO A 5 1.10 38.09 -43.89
CA PRO A 5 0.74 37.36 -45.11
C PRO A 5 0.73 35.84 -44.90
N LEU A 6 -0.12 35.14 -45.63
CA LEU A 6 -0.34 33.70 -45.46
C LEU A 6 0.96 32.89 -45.60
N ASP A 7 1.81 33.27 -46.55
CA ASP A 7 3.09 32.61 -46.84
C ASP A 7 4.04 32.69 -45.64
N ILE A 8 4.06 33.84 -44.95
CA ILE A 8 4.86 34.03 -43.73
C ILE A 8 4.28 33.21 -42.57
N GLN A 9 2.94 33.08 -42.48
CA GLN A 9 2.31 32.22 -41.48
C GLN A 9 2.70 30.75 -41.71
N TYR A 10 2.73 30.28 -42.96
CA TYR A 10 3.20 28.94 -43.33
C TYR A 10 4.68 28.72 -43.06
N CYS A 11 5.51 29.77 -43.13
CA CYS A 11 6.91 29.66 -42.72
C CYS A 11 7.08 29.56 -41.21
N ILE A 12 6.26 30.24 -40.41
CA ILE A 12 6.42 30.29 -38.94
C ILE A 12 5.88 29.02 -38.26
N ILE A 13 4.72 28.53 -38.70
CA ILE A 13 4.00 27.41 -38.05
C ILE A 13 4.88 26.16 -37.87
N PRO A 14 5.66 25.69 -38.87
CA PRO A 14 6.52 24.52 -38.72
C PRO A 14 7.60 24.64 -37.63
N PHE A 15 7.96 25.85 -37.21
CA PHE A 15 8.96 26.09 -36.16
C PHE A 15 8.36 26.28 -34.77
N ALA A 16 7.03 26.32 -34.64
CA ALA A 16 6.38 26.39 -33.35
C ALA A 16 6.41 25.01 -32.66
N ASP A 17 6.72 24.99 -31.36
CA ASP A 17 6.65 23.75 -30.59
C ASP A 17 5.19 23.26 -30.44
N PRO A 18 4.95 21.98 -30.12
CA PRO A 18 3.61 21.42 -30.01
C PRO A 18 2.69 22.13 -29.01
N ILE A 19 3.22 22.72 -27.93
CA ILE A 19 2.42 23.51 -26.98
C ILE A 19 1.93 24.78 -27.67
N THR A 20 2.84 25.51 -28.31
CA THR A 20 2.54 26.74 -29.04
C THR A 20 1.57 26.48 -30.19
N LEU A 21 1.74 25.40 -30.95
CA LEU A 21 0.84 25.02 -32.05
C LEU A 21 -0.61 24.81 -31.59
N ILE A 22 -0.83 24.01 -30.54
CA ILE A 22 -2.21 23.80 -30.08
C ILE A 22 -2.76 25.08 -29.44
N ALA A 23 -1.96 25.84 -28.68
CA ALA A 23 -2.40 27.12 -28.11
C ALA A 23 -2.87 28.09 -29.21
N LEU A 24 -2.10 28.24 -30.28
CA LEU A 24 -2.47 29.04 -31.46
C LEU A 24 -3.76 28.51 -32.12
N SER A 25 -3.89 27.19 -32.30
CA SER A 25 -5.10 26.56 -32.87
C SER A 25 -6.37 26.77 -32.01
N GLN A 26 -6.19 27.01 -30.71
CA GLN A 26 -7.29 27.25 -29.77
C GLN A 26 -7.71 28.72 -29.75
N THR A 27 -6.80 29.65 -30.09
CA THR A 27 -7.07 31.10 -30.06
C THR A 27 -7.96 31.60 -31.21
N ASN A 28 -7.92 30.97 -32.38
CA ASN A 28 -8.63 31.46 -33.56
C ASN A 28 -8.98 30.35 -34.57
N ALA A 29 -10.16 30.42 -35.20
CA ALA A 29 -10.64 29.45 -36.19
C ALA A 29 -9.83 29.42 -37.50
N HIS A 30 -9.25 30.55 -37.91
CA HIS A 30 -8.30 30.64 -39.04
C HIS A 30 -7.02 29.87 -38.72
N LEU A 31 -6.39 30.16 -37.58
CA LEU A 31 -5.19 29.45 -37.14
C LEU A 31 -5.43 27.96 -36.91
N ARG A 32 -6.62 27.57 -36.42
CA ARG A 32 -7.01 26.16 -36.32
C ARG A 32 -7.02 25.45 -37.66
N ARG A 33 -7.59 26.09 -38.69
CA ARG A 33 -7.63 25.55 -40.06
C ARG A 33 -6.24 25.51 -40.67
N LEU A 34 -5.45 26.54 -40.46
CA LEU A 34 -4.09 26.65 -41.00
C LEU A 34 -3.13 25.64 -40.38
N ILE A 35 -3.18 25.45 -39.06
CA ILE A 35 -2.34 24.50 -38.32
C ILE A 35 -2.81 23.06 -38.54
N SER A 36 -4.13 22.84 -38.66
CA SER A 36 -4.75 21.51 -38.82
C SER A 36 -4.16 20.46 -37.86
N PRO A 37 -4.28 20.67 -36.53
CA PRO A 37 -3.55 19.86 -35.56
C PRO A 37 -3.98 18.39 -35.60
N THR A 38 -3.05 17.52 -35.99
CA THR A 38 -3.20 16.07 -35.88
C THR A 38 -3.13 15.56 -34.44
N ARG A 39 -3.55 14.30 -34.22
CA ARG A 39 -3.45 13.63 -32.91
C ARG A 39 -2.04 13.64 -32.33
N VAL A 40 -1.01 13.55 -33.18
CA VAL A 40 0.40 13.54 -32.74
C VAL A 40 0.74 14.84 -32.02
N HIS A 41 0.36 16.00 -32.56
CA HIS A 41 0.58 17.29 -31.92
C HIS A 41 -0.09 17.40 -30.54
N PHE A 42 -1.30 16.82 -30.38
CA PHE A 42 -1.97 16.78 -29.08
C PHE A 42 -1.25 15.88 -28.07
N VAL A 43 -0.74 14.72 -28.52
CA VAL A 43 0.04 13.82 -27.68
C VAL A 43 1.34 14.49 -27.24
N GLU A 44 2.08 15.10 -28.16
CA GLU A 44 3.33 15.79 -27.87
C GLU A 44 3.10 16.94 -26.88
N ARG A 45 2.09 17.79 -27.10
CA ARG A 45 1.72 18.84 -26.13
C ARG A 45 1.43 18.27 -24.74
N LEU A 46 0.64 17.21 -24.67
CA LEU A 46 0.28 16.59 -23.39
C LEU A 46 1.50 16.03 -22.66
N LEU A 47 2.40 15.38 -23.39
CA LEU A 47 3.66 14.87 -22.84
C LEU A 47 4.55 16.01 -22.36
N SER A 48 4.63 17.13 -23.09
CA SER A 48 5.38 18.31 -22.66
C SER A 48 4.79 18.95 -21.39
N LEU A 49 3.46 18.96 -21.24
CA LEU A 49 2.80 19.47 -20.04
C LEU A 49 3.06 18.62 -18.78
N GLU A 50 3.35 17.33 -18.93
CA GLU A 50 3.79 16.50 -17.79
C GLU A 50 5.12 17.01 -17.22
N TYR A 51 6.07 17.33 -18.09
CA TYR A 51 7.39 17.83 -17.70
C TYR A 51 7.35 19.24 -17.10
N ALA A 52 6.43 20.07 -17.58
CA ALA A 52 6.25 21.43 -17.05
C ALA A 52 5.63 21.47 -15.65
N SER A 53 5.13 20.35 -15.13
CA SER A 53 4.63 20.27 -13.74
C SER A 53 5.80 20.22 -12.74
N VAL A 54 6.31 21.40 -12.37
CA VAL A 54 7.46 21.60 -11.46
C VAL A 54 7.11 21.29 -9.99
N SER A 55 6.02 20.58 -9.68
CA SER A 55 5.73 20.22 -8.29
C SER A 55 6.76 19.21 -7.79
N CYS A 56 7.33 19.50 -6.62
CA CYS A 56 8.12 18.55 -5.83
C CYS A 56 7.23 17.40 -5.29
N GLU A 57 5.92 17.63 -5.22
CA GLU A 57 4.93 16.61 -4.88
C GLU A 57 4.55 15.81 -6.13
N TRP A 58 5.10 14.60 -6.24
CA TRP A 58 4.83 13.66 -7.33
C TRP A 58 3.33 13.28 -7.42
N GLU A 59 2.59 13.32 -6.30
CA GLU A 59 1.17 12.98 -6.22
C GLU A 59 0.27 14.02 -6.90
N ALA A 60 0.69 15.28 -6.87
CA ALA A 60 0.02 16.37 -7.56
C ALA A 60 0.21 16.32 -9.07
N ARG A 61 1.24 15.59 -9.56
CA ARG A 61 1.52 15.48 -11.00
C ARG A 61 0.37 14.82 -11.74
N ARG A 62 0.14 15.32 -12.95
CA ARG A 62 -0.80 14.74 -13.90
C ARG A 62 -0.01 14.13 -15.05
N TRP A 63 -0.51 13.01 -15.54
CA TRP A 63 0.12 12.16 -16.54
C TRP A 63 -0.80 12.05 -17.74
N ALA A 64 -0.28 12.18 -18.95
CA ALA A 64 -1.06 12.06 -20.16
C ALA A 64 -1.41 10.61 -20.45
N CYS A 65 -2.68 10.42 -20.79
CA CYS A 65 -3.14 9.27 -21.55
C CYS A 65 -3.15 9.64 -23.03
N THR A 66 -2.36 8.93 -23.85
CA THR A 66 -2.27 9.20 -25.29
C THR A 66 -3.46 8.64 -26.09
N SER A 67 -4.35 7.91 -25.42
CA SER A 67 -5.61 7.43 -25.99
C SER A 67 -6.75 8.44 -25.83
N CYS A 68 -7.07 8.86 -24.59
CA CYS A 68 -8.16 9.81 -24.35
C CYS A 68 -7.73 11.29 -24.34
N LEU A 69 -6.44 11.56 -24.53
CA LEU A 69 -5.85 12.90 -24.58
C LEU A 69 -6.17 13.73 -23.31
N ARG A 70 -6.12 13.08 -22.13
CA ARG A 70 -6.35 13.70 -20.83
C ARG A 70 -5.11 13.61 -19.96
N LEU A 71 -4.87 14.68 -19.20
CA LEU A 71 -3.97 14.70 -18.04
C LEU A 71 -4.72 14.13 -16.83
N LEU A 72 -4.26 13.00 -16.32
CA LEU A 72 -4.89 12.27 -15.23
C LEU A 72 -3.91 12.05 -14.09
N PRO A 73 -4.37 12.01 -12.82
CA PRO A 73 -3.51 11.63 -11.71
C PRO A 73 -2.85 10.25 -11.90
N HIS A 74 -1.71 10.02 -11.24
CA HIS A 74 -0.92 8.79 -11.38
C HIS A 74 -1.73 7.51 -11.15
N TRP A 75 -2.71 7.55 -10.25
CA TRP A 75 -3.54 6.40 -9.89
C TRP A 75 -4.53 5.95 -10.98
N HIS A 76 -4.64 6.69 -12.09
CA HIS A 76 -5.36 6.24 -13.29
C HIS A 76 -4.52 5.33 -14.20
N PHE A 77 -3.27 5.05 -13.83
CA PHE A 77 -2.34 4.24 -14.61
C PHE A 77 -1.84 3.07 -13.75
N ASN A 78 -1.43 1.99 -14.41
CA ASN A 78 -0.89 0.78 -13.78
C ASN A 78 0.59 0.56 -14.12
N ASN A 79 1.32 1.64 -14.43
CA ASN A 79 2.65 1.54 -15.01
C ASN A 79 3.72 1.54 -13.92
N HIS A 80 4.43 0.41 -13.79
CA HIS A 80 5.53 0.21 -12.84
C HIS A 80 6.64 1.27 -12.96
N SER A 81 6.82 1.84 -14.16
CA SER A 81 7.77 2.93 -14.43
C SER A 81 7.40 4.26 -13.78
N LEU A 82 6.10 4.52 -13.53
CA LEU A 82 5.67 5.69 -12.76
C LEU A 82 5.97 5.50 -11.27
N PHE A 83 5.87 4.27 -10.76
CA PHE A 83 6.13 3.95 -9.36
C PHE A 83 7.61 3.97 -9.00
N GLN A 84 8.50 3.65 -9.96
CA GLN A 84 9.96 3.75 -9.75
C GLN A 84 10.46 5.20 -9.54
N GLN A 85 9.71 6.22 -9.98
CA GLN A 85 10.04 7.62 -9.64
C GLN A 85 9.86 7.94 -8.15
N ARG A 86 9.11 7.11 -7.40
CA ARG A 86 8.99 7.22 -5.93
C ARG A 86 10.29 6.81 -5.20
N TYR A 87 11.21 6.13 -5.90
CA TYR A 87 12.41 5.49 -5.36
C TYR A 87 13.69 6.15 -5.89
N GLN A 88 13.77 7.48 -5.87
CA GLN A 88 15.07 8.14 -5.80
C GLN A 88 15.31 8.52 -4.34
N PRO A 89 16.19 7.81 -3.61
CA PRO A 89 16.62 8.25 -2.31
C PRO A 89 17.19 9.66 -2.45
N ARG A 90 16.75 10.60 -1.59
CA ARG A 90 17.55 11.81 -1.34
C ARG A 90 18.92 11.31 -0.90
N GLU A 91 19.94 11.53 -1.71
CA GLU A 91 21.33 11.28 -1.33
C GLU A 91 21.60 12.06 -0.05
N THR A 92 21.55 11.35 1.08
CA THR A 92 22.08 11.84 2.35
C THR A 92 23.51 11.32 2.39
N THR A 93 24.43 12.27 2.30
CA THR A 93 25.87 12.06 2.45
C THR A 93 26.16 11.45 3.81
N THR A 94 26.37 10.14 3.86
CA THR A 94 27.21 9.51 4.89
C THR A 94 28.24 8.62 4.23
N SER A 95 29.49 8.99 4.46
CA SER A 95 30.71 8.39 3.93
C SER A 95 31.01 7.07 4.64
N TRP A 96 30.72 5.94 4.01
CA TRP A 96 31.50 4.70 4.22
C TRP A 96 31.57 3.93 2.90
N GLY A 97 32.81 3.73 2.44
CA GLY A 97 33.14 3.26 1.10
C GLY A 97 32.66 1.83 0.80
N ARG A 98 31.84 1.71 -0.24
CA ARG A 98 31.84 0.55 -1.13
C ARG A 98 31.80 1.05 -2.57
N GLN A 99 32.91 0.86 -3.28
CA GLN A 99 32.94 0.95 -4.74
C GLN A 99 32.09 -0.18 -5.30
N GLY A 100 30.84 0.13 -5.64
CA GLY A 100 29.91 -0.78 -6.29
C GLY A 100 29.07 0.00 -7.29
N LYS A 101 29.49 -0.06 -8.57
CA LYS A 101 28.83 0.46 -9.78
C LYS A 101 28.29 1.89 -9.67
N LYS A 102 28.97 2.82 -10.34
CA LYS A 102 28.37 4.09 -10.79
C LYS A 102 27.00 3.78 -11.37
N SER A 103 25.94 4.13 -10.66
CA SER A 103 24.60 4.17 -11.20
C SER A 103 24.63 5.15 -12.36
N GLN A 104 24.69 4.62 -13.58
CA GLN A 104 24.28 5.39 -14.75
C GLN A 104 22.91 5.97 -14.41
N PRO A 105 22.63 7.24 -14.73
CA PRO A 105 21.27 7.75 -14.67
C PRO A 105 20.45 6.81 -15.54
N HIS A 106 19.61 5.98 -14.91
CA HIS A 106 18.74 5.07 -15.63
C HIS A 106 17.98 5.96 -16.62
N SER A 107 18.24 5.74 -17.91
CA SER A 107 17.45 6.31 -18.98
C SER A 107 16.01 6.07 -18.60
N GLU A 108 15.31 7.16 -18.29
CA GLU A 108 13.88 7.14 -18.05
C GLU A 108 13.23 6.29 -19.14
N ASN A 109 12.20 5.54 -18.79
CA ASN A 109 11.38 4.78 -19.73
C ASN A 109 10.56 5.73 -20.64
N THR A 110 11.21 6.76 -21.23
CA THR A 110 10.69 7.76 -22.16
C THR A 110 10.11 7.11 -23.40
N ASP A 111 10.69 5.98 -23.80
CA ASP A 111 10.37 5.30 -25.05
C ASP A 111 8.98 4.67 -25.06
N GLN A 112 8.29 4.57 -23.93
CA GLN A 112 6.91 4.05 -23.88
C GLN A 112 5.87 5.10 -23.47
N ARG A 113 6.27 6.36 -23.25
CA ARG A 113 5.31 7.42 -22.84
C ARG A 113 4.29 7.71 -23.94
N HIS A 114 4.72 7.68 -25.20
CA HIS A 114 3.87 7.95 -26.36
C HIS A 114 2.76 6.89 -26.57
N ILE A 115 2.91 5.70 -25.99
CA ILE A 115 1.89 4.64 -26.02
C ILE A 115 1.12 4.48 -24.70
N ARG A 116 1.38 5.33 -23.68
CA ARG A 116 0.78 5.18 -22.35
C ARG A 116 -0.74 5.41 -22.36
N ARG A 117 -1.48 4.46 -21.80
CA ARG A 117 -2.95 4.51 -21.67
C ARG A 117 -3.36 4.44 -20.21
N CYS A 118 -4.40 5.20 -19.83
CA CYS A 118 -5.02 5.06 -18.53
C CYS A 118 -5.84 3.76 -18.44
N ASN A 119 -6.10 3.31 -17.21
CA ASN A 119 -6.80 2.06 -16.92
C ASN A 119 -8.18 1.99 -17.60
N GLU A 120 -8.90 3.11 -17.72
CA GLU A 120 -10.19 3.11 -18.43
C GLU A 120 -10.04 2.88 -19.94
N CYS A 121 -9.08 3.54 -20.60
CA CYS A 121 -8.83 3.30 -22.02
C CYS A 121 -8.35 1.86 -22.27
N ARG A 122 -7.54 1.31 -21.36
CA ARG A 122 -7.11 -0.09 -21.42
C ARG A 122 -8.30 -1.05 -21.31
N PHE A 123 -9.23 -0.78 -20.37
CA PHE A 123 -10.43 -1.59 -20.18
C PHE A 123 -11.32 -1.60 -21.42
N GLN A 124 -11.63 -0.42 -21.96
CA GLN A 124 -12.48 -0.27 -23.15
C GLN A 124 -11.93 -0.99 -24.38
N ARG A 125 -10.61 -1.22 -24.42
CA ARG A 125 -9.91 -1.89 -25.52
C ARG A 125 -9.64 -3.38 -25.26
N GLY A 126 -10.09 -3.93 -24.14
CA GLY A 126 -9.83 -5.32 -23.77
C GLY A 126 -8.37 -5.60 -23.40
N GLU A 127 -7.56 -4.61 -23.03
CA GLU A 127 -6.12 -4.79 -22.76
C GLU A 127 -5.80 -5.44 -21.40
N PHE A 128 -6.80 -6.06 -20.80
CA PHE A 128 -6.74 -6.74 -19.51
C PHE A 128 -6.96 -8.26 -19.64
N HIS A 129 -7.09 -8.79 -20.86
CA HIS A 129 -7.17 -10.24 -21.08
C HIS A 129 -5.86 -10.93 -20.65
N GLY A 130 -5.96 -11.97 -19.81
CA GLY A 130 -4.86 -12.90 -19.48
C GLY A 130 -3.90 -12.51 -18.35
N PHE A 131 -3.95 -11.28 -17.82
CA PHE A 131 -3.00 -10.79 -16.81
C PHE A 131 -3.63 -10.03 -15.63
N THR A 132 -4.95 -10.10 -15.44
CA THR A 132 -5.60 -9.47 -14.27
C THR A 132 -5.74 -10.45 -13.13
N ARG A 133 -5.65 -9.93 -11.89
CA ARG A 133 -5.99 -10.70 -10.68
C ARG A 133 -7.51 -10.88 -10.52
N GLY A 134 -8.32 -10.17 -11.32
CA GLY A 134 -9.78 -10.20 -11.29
C GLY A 134 -10.42 -10.94 -12.47
N THR A 135 -11.58 -10.45 -12.92
CA THR A 135 -12.27 -10.98 -14.11
C THR A 135 -12.11 -10.02 -15.29
N ILE A 136 -12.56 -10.45 -16.48
CA ILE A 136 -12.63 -9.56 -17.65
C ILE A 136 -13.56 -8.37 -17.40
N ALA A 137 -14.70 -8.61 -16.75
CA ALA A 137 -15.67 -7.57 -16.43
C ALA A 137 -15.21 -6.67 -15.27
N VAL A 138 -14.44 -7.22 -14.33
CA VAL A 138 -13.97 -6.56 -13.12
C VAL A 138 -12.46 -6.73 -13.02
N PRO A 139 -11.69 -5.99 -13.84
CA PRO A 139 -10.24 -6.06 -13.80
C PRO A 139 -9.75 -5.51 -12.45
N ILE A 140 -8.84 -6.27 -11.83
CA ILE A 140 -8.08 -5.83 -10.67
C ILE A 140 -6.64 -5.61 -11.14
N VAL A 141 -6.17 -4.36 -11.00
CA VAL A 141 -4.85 -3.93 -11.45
C VAL A 141 -4.02 -3.44 -10.28
N ILE A 142 -2.70 -3.56 -10.41
CA ILE A 142 -1.77 -2.93 -9.48
C ILE A 142 -1.96 -1.41 -9.58
N GLY A 143 -2.26 -0.78 -8.44
CA GLY A 143 -2.23 0.65 -8.25
C GLY A 143 -0.83 1.05 -7.81
N HIS A 144 -0.72 1.74 -6.67
CA HIS A 144 0.56 2.14 -6.10
C HIS A 144 0.96 1.21 -4.95
N GLN A 145 2.17 1.40 -4.41
CA GLN A 145 2.58 0.73 -3.17
C GLN A 145 2.78 1.75 -2.07
N GLU A 146 2.26 1.50 -0.87
CA GLU A 146 2.32 2.42 0.28
C GLU A 146 2.78 1.67 1.54
N ALA A 147 3.48 2.38 2.42
CA ALA A 147 3.87 1.84 3.71
C ALA A 147 2.69 1.98 4.68
N PHE A 148 2.26 0.86 5.27
CA PHE A 148 1.27 0.85 6.35
C PHE A 148 1.91 0.21 7.58
N GLY A 149 1.65 0.80 8.75
CA GLY A 149 2.12 0.27 10.02
C GLY A 149 1.36 -0.98 10.45
N THR A 150 0.09 -1.13 10.04
CA THR A 150 -0.75 -2.28 10.40
C THR A 150 -1.59 -2.73 9.20
N VAL A 151 -2.14 -3.94 9.27
CA VAL A 151 -3.11 -4.38 8.27
C VAL A 151 -4.40 -3.57 8.34
N VAL A 152 -4.74 -3.03 9.52
CA VAL A 152 -5.88 -2.12 9.68
C VAL A 152 -5.65 -0.85 8.87
N ASP A 153 -4.47 -0.23 8.96
CA ASP A 153 -4.16 1.01 8.23
C ASP A 153 -4.16 0.82 6.70
N ARG A 154 -3.89 -0.38 6.21
CA ARG A 154 -4.02 -0.70 4.78
C ARG A 154 -5.44 -0.46 4.27
N TYR A 155 -6.44 -0.86 5.05
CA TYR A 155 -7.86 -0.83 4.67
C TYR A 155 -8.59 0.40 5.20
N PHE A 156 -8.14 0.96 6.34
CA PHE A 156 -8.69 2.12 7.02
C PHE A 156 -7.57 3.11 7.37
N PRO A 157 -6.84 3.65 6.37
CA PRO A 157 -5.70 4.51 6.61
C PRO A 157 -6.09 5.77 7.40
N ARG A 158 -5.39 6.03 8.51
CA ARG A 158 -5.59 7.22 9.34
C ARG A 158 -7.01 7.34 9.92
N PHE A 159 -7.75 6.23 10.01
CA PHE A 159 -9.06 6.24 10.65
C PHE A 159 -8.96 6.62 12.14
N SER A 160 -7.90 6.17 12.82
CA SER A 160 -7.58 6.62 14.17
C SER A 160 -6.34 7.50 14.17
N ASN A 161 -6.47 8.72 14.70
CA ASN A 161 -5.39 9.72 14.82
C ASN A 161 -4.41 9.44 15.96
N THR A 162 -4.70 8.46 16.83
CA THR A 162 -3.78 8.14 17.93
C THR A 162 -2.58 7.36 17.42
N ARG A 163 -2.73 6.61 16.31
CA ARG A 163 -1.77 5.59 15.90
C ARG A 163 -0.38 6.18 15.61
N PRO A 164 0.72 5.62 16.17
CA PRO A 164 2.05 6.14 15.93
C PRO A 164 2.42 5.95 14.46
N ALA A 165 3.26 6.85 13.92
CA ALA A 165 3.89 6.67 12.63
C ALA A 165 4.85 5.48 12.69
N TYR A 166 4.35 4.28 12.42
CA TYR A 166 5.07 3.05 12.73
C TYR A 166 5.84 2.47 11.54
N ASN A 167 7.01 1.88 11.84
CA ASN A 167 7.86 1.10 10.93
C ASN A 167 7.69 -0.40 11.23
N ALA A 168 6.51 -0.98 10.99
CA ALA A 168 6.33 -2.41 11.15
C ALA A 168 7.27 -3.19 10.23
N PRO A 169 8.08 -4.12 10.75
CA PRO A 169 8.72 -5.10 9.90
C PRO A 169 7.66 -6.12 9.48
N VAL A 170 6.86 -5.79 8.47
CA VAL A 170 5.73 -6.66 8.08
C VAL A 170 6.20 -8.01 7.56
N PHE A 171 7.44 -8.11 7.05
CA PHE A 171 8.17 -9.37 6.96
C PHE A 171 9.67 -9.10 6.85
N ALA A 172 10.48 -9.86 7.59
CA ALA A 172 11.84 -10.13 7.13
C ALA A 172 11.70 -11.01 5.87
N VAL A 173 11.97 -10.45 4.70
CA VAL A 173 12.13 -11.26 3.49
C VAL A 173 13.32 -12.19 3.76
N TYR A 174 13.34 -13.38 3.14
CA TYR A 174 14.42 -14.38 3.26
C TYR A 174 15.84 -13.87 2.85
N ARG A 175 16.03 -12.55 2.69
CA ARG A 175 17.29 -11.88 2.39
C ARG A 175 17.65 -10.97 3.56
N ASP A 176 18.85 -11.12 4.08
CA ASP A 176 19.37 -10.24 5.13
C ASP A 176 19.30 -8.77 4.70
N GLY A 177 18.68 -7.93 5.54
CA GLY A 177 18.48 -6.50 5.28
C GLY A 177 17.28 -6.14 4.39
N ALA A 178 16.51 -7.12 3.89
CA ALA A 178 15.28 -6.86 3.13
C ALA A 178 14.05 -6.92 4.03
N THR A 179 13.50 -5.74 4.36
CA THR A 179 12.18 -5.59 4.98
C THR A 179 11.16 -5.32 3.88
N ASP A 180 10.09 -6.12 3.78
CA ASP A 180 8.98 -5.82 2.87
C ASP A 180 8.19 -4.65 3.46
N ARG A 181 8.54 -3.41 3.07
CA ARG A 181 7.98 -2.18 3.66
C ARG A 181 6.76 -1.66 2.93
N LEU A 182 6.44 -2.19 1.75
CA LEU A 182 5.47 -1.57 0.86
C LEU A 182 4.34 -2.55 0.51
N TRP A 183 3.14 -2.19 0.93
CA TRP A 183 1.93 -2.90 0.57
C TRP A 183 1.52 -2.54 -0.83
N THR A 184 1.24 -3.53 -1.66
CA THR A 184 0.65 -3.30 -2.97
C THR A 184 -0.84 -2.98 -2.81
N LEU A 185 -1.24 -1.78 -3.23
CA LEU A 185 -2.63 -1.36 -3.30
C LEU A 185 -3.19 -1.63 -4.69
N TYR A 186 -4.37 -2.25 -4.73
CA TYR A 186 -5.03 -2.64 -5.97
C TYR A 186 -6.13 -1.65 -6.34
N ARG A 187 -6.34 -1.47 -7.63
CA ARG A 187 -7.48 -0.71 -8.15
C ARG A 187 -8.42 -1.60 -8.93
N VAL A 188 -9.70 -1.32 -8.78
CA VAL A 188 -10.80 -2.08 -9.35
C VAL A 188 -11.77 -1.12 -10.01
N ARG A 189 -12.22 -1.47 -11.22
CA ARG A 189 -13.31 -0.75 -11.88
C ARG A 189 -14.63 -1.23 -11.29
N CYS A 190 -15.35 -0.33 -10.62
CA CYS A 190 -16.62 -0.68 -9.99
C CYS A 190 -17.66 -1.08 -11.07
N PRO A 191 -18.31 -2.25 -10.97
CA PRO A 191 -19.33 -2.66 -11.93
C PRO A 191 -20.59 -1.78 -11.89
N GLY A 192 -20.89 -1.16 -10.74
CA GLY A 192 -22.05 -0.26 -10.58
C GLY A 192 -21.84 1.10 -11.25
N CYS A 193 -20.85 1.88 -10.79
CA CYS A 193 -20.64 3.26 -11.27
C CYS A 193 -19.56 3.41 -12.36
N CYS A 194 -18.93 2.31 -12.80
CA CYS A 194 -17.85 2.32 -13.79
C CYS A 194 -16.60 3.14 -13.42
N ARG A 195 -16.47 3.57 -12.15
CA ARG A 195 -15.31 4.32 -11.66
C ARG A 195 -14.24 3.39 -11.12
N TRP A 196 -12.98 3.75 -11.35
CA TRP A 196 -11.84 3.09 -10.73
C TRP A 196 -11.71 3.55 -9.28
N LYS A 197 -11.70 2.58 -8.36
CA LYS A 197 -11.56 2.78 -6.92
C LYS A 197 -10.52 1.81 -6.39
N GLU A 198 -9.96 2.11 -5.22
CA GLU A 198 -9.09 1.14 -4.56
C GLU A 198 -9.89 -0.05 -4.05
N LEU A 199 -9.24 -1.21 -3.98
CA LEU A 199 -9.88 -2.46 -3.59
C LEU A 199 -10.56 -2.37 -2.21
N ARG A 200 -10.00 -1.57 -1.29
CA ARG A 200 -10.61 -1.35 0.03
C ARG A 200 -12.04 -0.80 -0.03
N ALA A 201 -12.38 -0.05 -1.08
CA ALA A 201 -13.73 0.47 -1.27
C ALA A 201 -14.78 -0.62 -1.56
N PHE A 202 -14.36 -1.86 -1.78
CA PHE A 202 -15.23 -3.00 -2.09
C PHE A 202 -15.43 -3.95 -0.90
N ARG A 203 -14.82 -3.64 0.26
CA ARG A 203 -14.90 -4.47 1.47
C ARG A 203 -14.38 -5.90 1.24
N VAL A 204 -13.30 -5.99 0.47
CA VAL A 204 -12.60 -7.22 0.10
C VAL A 204 -11.12 -7.08 0.45
N GLY A 205 -10.55 -8.10 1.07
CA GLY A 205 -9.21 -8.08 1.61
C GLY A 205 -8.90 -9.31 2.45
N GLY A 206 -7.71 -9.35 3.04
CA GLY A 206 -7.31 -10.37 3.99
C GLY A 206 -6.21 -9.86 4.92
N SER A 207 -5.98 -10.58 6.02
CA SER A 207 -5.00 -10.21 7.04
C SER A 207 -3.55 -10.48 6.63
N TYR A 208 -3.34 -11.47 5.77
CA TYR A 208 -2.00 -11.89 5.37
C TYR A 208 -1.27 -10.79 4.56
N PRO A 209 0.00 -10.46 4.86
CA PRO A 209 0.62 -9.33 4.17
C PRO A 209 0.95 -9.53 2.69
N ARG A 210 1.09 -10.78 2.25
CA ARG A 210 1.15 -11.11 0.81
C ARG A 210 -0.22 -11.40 0.21
N TRP A 211 -1.31 -11.06 0.92
CA TRP A 211 -2.65 -11.29 0.42
C TRP A 211 -2.85 -10.58 -0.92
N GLU A 212 -3.24 -11.37 -1.92
CA GLU A 212 -3.55 -10.90 -3.25
C GLU A 212 -5.00 -11.26 -3.62
N PRO A 213 -5.72 -10.36 -4.30
CA PRO A 213 -7.09 -10.60 -4.74
C PRO A 213 -7.11 -11.48 -5.99
N ILE A 214 -6.65 -12.72 -5.91
CA ILE A 214 -6.59 -13.64 -7.06
C ILE A 214 -7.88 -14.47 -7.09
N ALA A 215 -8.56 -14.48 -8.23
CA ALA A 215 -9.65 -15.43 -8.45
C ALA A 215 -9.13 -16.87 -8.32
N MET A 216 -9.73 -17.65 -7.41
CA MET A 216 -9.33 -19.04 -7.18
C MET A 216 -9.63 -19.87 -8.44
N THR A 217 -8.58 -20.48 -8.99
CA THR A 217 -8.69 -21.63 -9.89
C THR A 217 -8.51 -22.91 -9.08
N PRO A 218 -9.47 -23.85 -9.09
CA PRO A 218 -9.30 -25.14 -8.40
C PRO A 218 -8.20 -25.99 -9.08
N PRO A 219 -7.50 -26.92 -8.38
CA PRO A 219 -6.99 -26.93 -7.00
C PRO A 219 -5.45 -27.06 -6.98
N ASP A 220 -4.72 -26.37 -7.86
CA ASP A 220 -3.28 -26.60 -8.06
C ASP A 220 -2.35 -25.61 -7.32
N ARG A 221 -2.87 -24.79 -6.40
CA ARG A 221 -2.06 -23.76 -5.72
C ARG A 221 -2.05 -23.91 -4.21
N HIS A 222 -0.84 -23.99 -3.66
CA HIS A 222 -0.55 -23.97 -2.23
C HIS A 222 -0.90 -22.63 -1.53
N ASP A 223 -1.19 -21.58 -2.29
CA ASP A 223 -1.54 -20.25 -1.78
C ASP A 223 -3.01 -19.93 -2.05
N GLU A 224 -3.92 -20.49 -1.25
CA GLU A 224 -5.34 -20.12 -1.28
C GLU A 224 -5.57 -18.79 -0.55
N TYR A 225 -6.04 -17.77 -1.28
CA TYR A 225 -6.36 -16.46 -0.71
C TYR A 225 -7.87 -16.35 -0.48
N TRP A 226 -8.27 -16.50 0.78
CA TRP A 226 -9.64 -16.29 1.23
C TRP A 226 -9.90 -14.80 1.51
N ASN A 227 -11.15 -14.36 1.37
CA ASN A 227 -11.55 -13.05 1.87
C ASN A 227 -11.51 -13.05 3.41
N TRP A 228 -11.50 -11.86 4.01
CA TRP A 228 -11.51 -11.67 5.45
C TRP A 228 -12.71 -12.33 6.16
N ASP A 229 -13.82 -12.52 5.46
CA ASP A 229 -15.02 -13.23 5.95
C ASP A 229 -15.05 -14.71 5.53
N GLU A 230 -13.87 -15.29 5.25
CA GLU A 230 -13.68 -16.68 4.83
C GLU A 230 -14.38 -17.04 3.50
N ALA A 231 -14.91 -16.06 2.77
CA ALA A 231 -15.47 -16.29 1.46
C ALA A 231 -14.37 -16.54 0.41
N ALA A 232 -14.55 -17.56 -0.42
CA ALA A 232 -13.69 -17.80 -1.57
C ALA A 232 -13.73 -16.64 -2.55
N ILE A 233 -12.56 -16.21 -3.05
CA ILE A 233 -12.48 -15.20 -4.11
C ILE A 233 -12.83 -15.86 -5.45
N THR A 234 -14.12 -15.80 -5.82
CA THR A 234 -14.63 -16.38 -7.06
C THR A 234 -14.98 -15.31 -8.12
N PRO A 235 -15.03 -15.65 -9.41
CA PRO A 235 -15.52 -14.73 -10.44
C PRO A 235 -16.91 -14.16 -10.14
N ALA A 236 -17.80 -14.96 -9.55
CA ALA A 236 -19.14 -14.54 -9.14
C ALA A 236 -19.08 -13.45 -8.05
N LEU A 237 -18.29 -13.66 -7.00
CA LEU A 237 -18.04 -12.67 -5.95
C LEU A 237 -17.52 -11.37 -6.56
N LEU A 238 -16.47 -11.46 -7.39
CA LEU A 238 -15.80 -10.30 -8.00
C LEU A 238 -16.76 -9.49 -8.89
N ASN A 239 -17.58 -10.16 -9.71
CA ASN A 239 -18.57 -9.52 -10.58
C ASN A 239 -19.71 -8.86 -9.77
N ALA A 240 -20.02 -9.40 -8.58
CA ALA A 240 -21.05 -8.86 -7.68
C ALA A 240 -20.55 -7.68 -6.83
N MET A 241 -19.23 -7.48 -6.69
CA MET A 241 -18.66 -6.42 -5.86
C MET A 241 -19.19 -5.02 -6.22
N ARG A 242 -19.38 -4.18 -5.21
CA ARG A 242 -19.78 -2.77 -5.37
C ARG A 242 -18.90 -1.88 -4.49
N CYS A 243 -18.50 -0.72 -4.99
CA CYS A 243 -17.79 0.26 -4.16
C CYS A 243 -18.72 0.77 -3.04
N ASN A 244 -18.18 1.38 -1.98
CA ASN A 244 -18.94 1.88 -0.83
C ASN A 244 -20.18 2.70 -1.25
N HIS A 245 -20.03 3.61 -2.21
CA HIS A 245 -21.13 4.44 -2.72
C HIS A 245 -22.22 3.61 -3.42
N CYS A 246 -21.85 2.67 -4.28
CA CYS A 246 -22.82 1.81 -4.96
C CYS A 246 -23.46 0.78 -4.01
N PHE A 247 -22.73 0.36 -2.98
CA PHE A 247 -23.26 -0.53 -1.94
C PHE A 247 -24.28 0.23 -1.09
N LEU A 248 -23.93 1.44 -0.63
CA LEU A 248 -24.83 2.34 0.10
C LEU A 248 -26.14 2.58 -0.66
N ALA A 249 -26.05 2.95 -1.93
CA ALA A 249 -27.22 3.20 -2.77
C ALA A 249 -28.15 1.97 -2.92
N ARG A 250 -27.60 0.76 -2.80
CA ARG A 250 -28.34 -0.49 -2.98
C ARG A 250 -28.88 -1.08 -1.67
N HIS A 251 -28.11 -1.01 -0.60
CA HIS A 251 -28.37 -1.72 0.66
C HIS A 251 -28.66 -0.79 1.84
N GLY A 252 -28.51 0.52 1.65
CA GLY A 252 -28.70 1.52 2.69
C GLY A 252 -27.48 1.67 3.61
N ARG A 253 -27.57 2.69 4.46
CA ARG A 253 -26.51 3.10 5.37
C ARG A 253 -26.25 2.09 6.50
N PRO A 254 -27.28 1.52 7.18
CA PRO A 254 -27.06 0.54 8.25
C PRO A 254 -26.33 -0.72 7.78
N ALA A 255 -26.63 -1.20 6.57
CA ALA A 255 -25.97 -2.38 6.00
C ALA A 255 -24.48 -2.11 5.69
N LEU A 256 -24.15 -0.89 5.27
CA LEU A 256 -22.77 -0.50 5.02
C LEU A 256 -22.00 -0.38 6.35
N ALA A 257 -22.57 0.30 7.34
CA ALA A 257 -22.01 0.44 8.69
C ALA A 257 -21.68 -0.92 9.29
N CYS A 258 -22.66 -1.83 9.38
CA CYS A 258 -22.50 -3.19 9.90
C CYS A 258 -21.37 -3.96 9.19
N LYS A 259 -21.27 -3.87 7.85
CA LYS A 259 -20.21 -4.56 7.09
C LYS A 259 -18.82 -3.95 7.33
N LEU A 260 -18.73 -2.63 7.53
CA LEU A 260 -17.46 -1.94 7.82
C LEU A 260 -17.00 -2.21 9.26
N GLU A 261 -17.91 -2.15 10.24
CA GLU A 261 -17.63 -2.48 11.64
C GLU A 261 -17.13 -3.92 11.77
N THR A 262 -17.85 -4.88 11.17
CA THR A 262 -17.46 -6.29 11.21
C THR A 262 -16.06 -6.48 10.60
N TRP A 263 -15.78 -5.80 9.49
CA TRP A 263 -14.49 -5.89 8.83
C TRP A 263 -13.37 -5.25 9.66
N LEU A 264 -13.61 -4.07 10.25
CA LEU A 264 -12.63 -3.40 11.11
C LEU A 264 -12.33 -4.24 12.35
N CYS A 265 -13.36 -4.76 13.02
CA CYS A 265 -13.21 -5.66 14.17
C CYS A 265 -12.39 -6.90 13.81
N TYR A 266 -12.66 -7.53 12.67
CA TYR A 266 -11.85 -8.65 12.18
C TYR A 266 -10.37 -8.25 12.02
N LEU A 267 -10.09 -7.12 11.38
CA LEU A 267 -8.71 -6.67 11.18
C LEU A 267 -8.00 -6.35 12.50
N ILE A 268 -8.70 -5.77 13.48
CA ILE A 268 -8.17 -5.51 14.82
C ILE A 268 -7.88 -6.83 15.54
N ASP A 269 -8.79 -7.80 15.48
CA ASP A 269 -8.62 -9.11 16.12
C ASP A 269 -7.47 -9.92 15.49
N GLN A 270 -7.28 -9.81 14.17
CA GLN A 270 -6.14 -10.40 13.48
C GLN A 270 -4.82 -9.72 13.88
N GLU A 271 -4.80 -8.40 13.96
CA GLU A 271 -3.62 -7.64 14.39
C GLU A 271 -3.25 -8.01 15.85
N LEU A 272 -4.24 -8.11 16.74
CA LEU A 272 -4.09 -8.63 18.11
C LEU A 272 -3.51 -10.04 18.15
N HIS A 273 -4.01 -10.92 17.28
CA HIS A 273 -3.54 -12.29 17.20
C HIS A 273 -2.07 -12.38 16.77
N GLU A 274 -1.71 -11.67 15.70
CA GLU A 274 -0.33 -11.62 15.19
C GLU A 274 0.63 -11.06 16.24
N GLN A 275 0.24 -9.98 16.93
CA GLN A 275 1.02 -9.41 18.02
C GLN A 275 1.20 -10.38 19.19
N GLY A 276 0.12 -11.01 19.63
CA GLY A 276 0.16 -12.00 20.69
C GLY A 276 1.08 -13.17 20.35
N ALA A 277 1.00 -13.69 19.12
CA ALA A 277 1.88 -14.75 18.63
C ALA A 277 3.36 -14.31 18.60
N ASN A 278 3.61 -13.11 18.09
CA ASN A 278 4.92 -12.49 17.98
C ASN A 278 5.58 -12.25 19.35
N LEU A 279 4.86 -11.68 20.31
CA LEU A 279 5.34 -11.46 21.67
C LEU A 279 5.58 -12.79 22.40
N THR A 280 4.63 -13.72 22.31
CA THR A 280 4.73 -15.04 22.94
C THR A 280 5.94 -15.80 22.42
N THR A 281 6.32 -15.64 21.15
CA THR A 281 7.51 -16.27 20.57
C THR A 281 8.79 -15.79 21.26
N GLY A 282 8.98 -14.48 21.41
CA GLY A 282 10.14 -13.92 22.12
C GLY A 282 10.22 -14.40 23.58
N TRP A 283 9.08 -14.45 24.26
CA TRP A 283 9.00 -14.94 25.64
C TRP A 283 9.26 -16.44 25.77
N LYS A 284 8.75 -17.27 24.86
CA LYS A 284 9.04 -18.71 24.81
C LYS A 284 10.53 -18.97 24.62
N THR A 285 11.20 -18.18 23.79
CA THR A 285 12.67 -18.23 23.65
C THR A 285 13.37 -17.96 24.98
N LEU A 286 12.96 -16.92 25.73
CA LEU A 286 13.53 -16.65 27.05
C LEU A 286 13.23 -17.76 28.08
N LEU A 287 11.98 -18.21 28.16
CA LEU A 287 11.55 -19.28 29.06
C LEU A 287 12.30 -20.59 28.79
N GLY A 288 12.50 -20.95 27.52
CA GLY A 288 13.23 -22.16 27.13
C GLY A 288 14.71 -22.11 27.48
N ASN A 289 15.28 -20.91 27.55
CA ASN A 289 16.67 -20.73 27.89
C ASN A 289 16.91 -20.56 29.40
N LEU A 290 15.92 -20.20 30.22
CA LEU A 290 16.04 -19.85 31.65
C LEU A 290 17.01 -20.71 32.48
N ARG A 291 17.12 -22.00 32.16
CA ARG A 291 18.04 -22.96 32.80
C ARG A 291 19.52 -22.60 32.67
N PHE A 292 19.89 -21.74 31.72
CA PHE A 292 21.27 -21.29 31.49
C PHE A 292 21.60 -19.99 32.23
N LEU A 293 20.63 -19.40 32.94
CA LEU A 293 20.77 -18.16 33.72
C LEU A 293 21.41 -18.39 35.11
N LEU A 294 22.15 -19.48 35.32
CA LEU A 294 22.42 -19.97 36.68
C LEU A 294 23.24 -19.01 37.55
N ASP A 295 24.07 -18.14 36.96
CA ASP A 295 25.01 -17.27 37.69
C ASP A 295 24.93 -15.78 37.29
N HIS A 296 23.85 -15.35 36.64
CA HIS A 296 23.72 -13.94 36.24
C HIS A 296 23.26 -13.06 37.42
N PRO A 297 23.84 -11.86 37.63
CA PRO A 297 23.43 -10.93 38.71
C PRO A 297 21.93 -10.60 38.68
N LEU A 298 21.36 -10.46 37.48
CA LEU A 298 19.94 -10.13 37.26
C LEU A 298 18.99 -11.36 37.26
N LYS A 299 19.46 -12.54 37.68
CA LYS A 299 18.69 -13.79 37.60
C LYS A 299 17.32 -13.72 38.27
N ASN A 300 17.25 -13.08 39.43
CA ASN A 300 16.00 -12.99 40.18
C ASN A 300 15.01 -12.01 39.54
N GLU A 301 15.49 -10.89 38.99
CA GLU A 301 14.66 -9.92 38.28
C GLU A 301 14.06 -10.52 37.01
N ILE A 302 14.87 -11.22 36.22
CA ILE A 302 14.41 -11.94 35.01
C ILE A 302 13.40 -13.03 35.39
N ARG A 303 13.65 -13.79 36.47
CA ARG A 303 12.70 -14.82 36.93
C ARG A 303 11.35 -14.23 37.34
N ASN A 304 11.38 -13.09 38.05
CA ASN A 304 10.16 -12.39 38.47
C ASN A 304 9.38 -11.84 37.28
N LEU A 305 10.05 -11.35 36.23
CA LEU A 305 9.35 -10.96 34.99
C LEU A 305 8.67 -12.16 34.35
N LEU A 306 9.34 -13.31 34.31
CA LEU A 306 8.88 -14.50 33.60
C LEU A 306 7.81 -15.31 34.35
N SER A 307 7.67 -15.17 35.67
CA SER A 307 6.65 -15.89 36.45
C SER A 307 5.24 -15.54 35.99
N ASP A 308 4.99 -14.25 35.73
CA ASP A 308 3.65 -13.75 35.41
C ASP A 308 3.29 -13.99 33.94
N ILE A 309 4.31 -14.15 33.10
CA ILE A 309 4.16 -14.35 31.65
C ILE A 309 3.94 -15.81 31.31
N ARG A 310 4.45 -16.74 32.14
CA ARG A 310 4.37 -18.18 31.88
C ARG A 310 2.92 -18.65 31.60
N PRO A 311 1.91 -18.32 32.43
CA PRO A 311 0.53 -18.74 32.16
C PRO A 311 0.00 -18.22 30.83
N VAL A 312 0.41 -17.02 30.43
CA VAL A 312 0.00 -16.40 29.15
C VAL A 312 0.67 -17.10 27.97
N CYS A 313 1.96 -17.42 28.08
CA CYS A 313 2.71 -18.12 27.02
C CYS A 313 2.23 -19.56 26.78
N GLU A 314 1.62 -20.19 27.78
CA GLU A 314 1.02 -21.53 27.69
C GLU A 314 -0.35 -21.52 26.99
N LYS A 315 -1.00 -20.35 26.87
CA LYS A 315 -2.23 -20.21 26.08
C LYS A 315 -1.93 -20.45 24.59
N GLN A 316 -2.91 -21.03 23.89
CA GLN A 316 -2.91 -21.03 22.43
C GLN A 316 -2.99 -19.57 21.94
N CYS A 317 -2.26 -19.20 20.88
CA CYS A 317 -2.22 -17.82 20.37
C CYS A 317 -3.62 -17.27 20.02
N MET A 318 -4.54 -18.12 19.56
CA MET A 318 -5.94 -17.76 19.28
C MET A 318 -6.78 -17.47 20.54
N ARG A 319 -6.24 -17.69 21.74
CA ARG A 319 -6.93 -17.51 23.03
C ARG A 319 -6.38 -16.36 23.87
N LEU A 320 -5.46 -15.57 23.32
CA LEU A 320 -4.90 -14.42 24.02
C LEU A 320 -5.95 -13.30 24.08
N THR A 321 -6.20 -12.78 25.27
CA THR A 321 -7.07 -11.62 25.48
C THR A 321 -6.30 -10.32 25.28
N HIS A 322 -7.03 -9.21 25.23
CA HIS A 322 -6.41 -7.89 25.20
C HIS A 322 -5.52 -7.62 26.43
N GLU A 323 -5.94 -8.09 27.60
CA GLU A 323 -5.19 -8.00 28.86
C GLU A 323 -3.91 -8.84 28.80
N ASP A 324 -3.98 -10.03 28.19
CA ASP A 324 -2.81 -10.88 27.97
C ASP A 324 -1.76 -10.15 27.12
N VAL A 325 -2.17 -9.57 25.98
CA VAL A 325 -1.25 -8.85 25.09
C VAL A 325 -0.68 -7.60 25.77
N ALA A 326 -1.49 -6.87 26.54
CA ALA A 326 -1.03 -5.73 27.33
C ALA A 326 0.01 -6.13 28.38
N LEU A 327 -0.20 -7.26 29.08
CA LEU A 327 0.78 -7.80 30.04
C LEU A 327 2.08 -8.20 29.35
N LEU A 328 2.01 -8.88 28.20
CA LEU A 328 3.18 -9.27 27.42
C LEU A 328 4.00 -8.04 26.96
N HIS A 329 3.33 -6.95 26.58
CA HIS A 329 3.97 -5.68 26.24
C HIS A 329 4.64 -5.03 27.45
N LEU A 330 3.90 -4.85 28.55
CA LEU A 330 4.42 -4.23 29.77
C LEU A 330 5.69 -4.93 30.24
N ARG A 331 5.65 -6.26 30.29
CA ARG A 331 6.81 -7.07 30.71
C ARG A 331 7.95 -6.97 29.70
N ARG A 332 7.66 -6.75 28.41
CA ARG A 332 8.70 -6.66 27.38
C ARG A 332 9.45 -5.35 27.55
N THR A 333 8.73 -4.24 27.78
CA THR A 333 9.33 -2.94 28.08
C THR A 333 10.24 -3.05 29.30
N GLN A 334 9.80 -3.72 30.37
CA GLN A 334 10.63 -3.95 31.55
C GLN A 334 11.85 -4.83 31.25
N PHE A 335 11.68 -5.88 30.44
CA PHE A 335 12.81 -6.71 30.01
C PHE A 335 13.81 -5.93 29.16
N LEU A 336 13.38 -5.03 28.27
CA LEU A 336 14.27 -4.21 27.46
C LEU A 336 15.15 -3.28 28.32
N LEU A 337 14.62 -2.77 29.44
CA LEU A 337 15.42 -2.00 30.41
C LEU A 337 16.50 -2.85 31.08
N LEU A 338 16.22 -4.13 31.36
CA LEU A 338 17.21 -5.06 31.86
C LEU A 338 18.18 -5.51 30.76
N TRP A 339 17.70 -5.60 29.51
CA TRP A 339 18.46 -6.10 28.38
C TRP A 339 19.72 -5.30 28.12
N GLU A 340 19.68 -3.97 28.27
CA GLU A 340 20.85 -3.10 28.17
C GLU A 340 22.01 -3.53 29.09
N GLN A 341 21.69 -4.10 30.26
CA GLN A 341 22.67 -4.59 31.23
C GLN A 341 23.14 -6.02 30.94
N ILE A 342 22.43 -6.76 30.09
CA ILE A 342 22.68 -8.19 29.79
C ILE A 342 23.56 -8.37 28.53
N GLN A 343 23.60 -7.37 27.63
CA GLN A 343 24.20 -7.52 26.29
C GLN A 343 25.67 -7.96 26.28
N GLU A 344 26.42 -7.67 27.36
CA GLU A 344 27.85 -7.99 27.46
C GLU A 344 28.15 -9.46 27.81
N ASN A 345 27.18 -10.19 28.40
CA ASN A 345 27.35 -11.57 28.84
C ASN A 345 26.10 -12.41 28.55
N LEU A 346 25.86 -12.66 27.26
CA LEU A 346 24.73 -13.45 26.80
C LEU A 346 24.85 -14.92 27.25
N TRP A 347 23.92 -15.33 28.10
CA TRP A 347 23.80 -16.70 28.63
C TRP A 347 22.97 -17.63 27.72
N PHE A 348 22.52 -17.14 26.56
CA PHE A 348 21.76 -17.94 25.58
C PHE A 348 22.02 -17.52 24.13
N ARG A 349 21.71 -18.43 23.21
CA ARG A 349 21.86 -18.19 21.77
C ARG A 349 20.69 -17.35 21.27
N ARG A 350 20.98 -16.20 20.68
CA ARG A 350 20.02 -15.37 19.95
C ARG A 350 19.74 -16.01 18.59
N ASP A 351 18.48 -16.06 18.22
CA ASP A 351 18.10 -16.26 16.83
C ASP A 351 17.63 -14.93 16.23
N ARG A 352 17.48 -14.91 14.90
CA ARG A 352 17.07 -13.70 14.17
C ARG A 352 15.70 -13.17 14.61
N TRP A 353 14.83 -14.03 15.14
CA TRP A 353 13.48 -13.65 15.55
C TRP A 353 13.50 -12.99 16.93
N PHE A 354 14.34 -13.49 17.82
CA PHE A 354 14.61 -12.85 19.11
C PHE A 354 15.30 -11.49 18.91
N ASP A 355 16.25 -11.39 17.99
CA ASP A 355 16.87 -10.10 17.64
C ASP A 355 15.85 -9.10 17.08
N ALA A 356 14.92 -9.55 16.25
CA ALA A 356 13.82 -8.71 15.76
C ALA A 356 12.87 -8.29 16.90
N TRP A 357 12.56 -9.21 17.82
CA TRP A 357 11.74 -8.95 19.00
C TRP A 357 12.36 -7.92 19.95
N LEU A 358 13.68 -7.78 19.97
CA LEU A 358 14.41 -6.78 20.77
C LEU A 358 14.45 -5.38 20.13
N GLN A 359 14.17 -5.24 18.83
CA GLN A 359 14.28 -3.95 18.14
C GLN A 359 13.33 -2.91 18.75
N PRO A 360 13.78 -1.66 18.96
CA PRO A 360 12.91 -0.53 19.23
C PRO A 360 11.90 -0.42 18.09
N GLY A 361 10.62 -0.46 18.44
CA GLY A 361 9.55 -0.47 17.47
C GLY A 361 8.76 -1.77 17.40
N TYR A 362 9.16 -2.94 17.91
CA TYR A 362 8.29 -4.15 17.82
C TYR A 362 6.88 -4.04 18.49
N GLU A 363 6.54 -2.87 19.03
CA GLU A 363 5.26 -2.52 19.64
C GLU A 363 4.25 -2.10 18.57
N HIS A 364 3.17 -2.88 18.44
CA HIS A 364 2.03 -2.57 17.61
C HIS A 364 0.82 -2.14 18.48
N THR A 365 1.07 -1.38 19.54
CA THR A 365 0.19 -1.26 20.71
C THR A 365 -1.12 -0.50 20.52
N GLU A 366 -1.39 0.10 19.36
CA GLU A 366 -2.54 1.00 19.20
C GLU A 366 -3.70 0.47 18.35
N GLY A 367 -3.54 -0.65 17.66
CA GLY A 367 -4.71 -1.32 17.05
C GLY A 367 -5.77 -1.72 18.09
N MET A 368 -5.30 -1.90 19.31
CA MET A 368 -5.98 -2.40 20.50
C MET A 368 -7.05 -1.46 21.09
N GLN A 369 -6.73 -0.18 21.29
CA GLN A 369 -7.68 0.80 21.84
C GLN A 369 -8.86 1.09 20.90
N CYS A 370 -8.68 0.84 19.60
CA CYS A 370 -9.65 1.19 18.57
C CYS A 370 -10.93 0.33 18.62
N LYS A 371 -10.97 -0.83 19.31
CA LYS A 371 -12.14 -1.72 19.27
C LYS A 371 -13.34 -1.19 20.08
N GLN A 372 -13.10 -0.36 21.10
CA GLN A 372 -14.13 0.03 22.08
C GLN A 372 -14.95 1.26 21.66
N ASP A 373 -14.45 2.08 20.72
CA ASP A 373 -15.02 3.40 20.41
C ASP A 373 -15.53 3.56 18.97
N VAL A 374 -15.64 2.48 18.18
CA VAL A 374 -16.01 2.59 16.76
C VAL A 374 -17.53 2.68 16.60
N ASP A 375 -17.99 3.84 16.14
CA ASP A 375 -19.33 4.04 15.59
C ASP A 375 -19.33 3.72 14.08
N GLY A 376 -20.13 2.74 13.65
CA GLY A 376 -20.28 2.39 12.24
C GLY A 376 -20.79 3.53 11.37
N GLU A 377 -21.51 4.50 11.93
CA GLU A 377 -21.93 5.70 11.19
C GLU A 377 -20.74 6.61 10.87
N GLU A 378 -19.80 6.77 11.81
CA GLU A 378 -18.54 7.48 11.57
C GLU A 378 -17.69 6.76 10.50
N LEU A 379 -17.66 5.43 10.54
CA LEU A 379 -16.98 4.64 9.52
C LEU A 379 -17.58 4.86 8.13
N VAL A 380 -18.91 4.96 8.02
CA VAL A 380 -19.54 5.26 6.73
C VAL A 380 -19.08 6.62 6.21
N ASP A 381 -19.13 7.67 7.02
CA ASP A 381 -18.72 9.01 6.59
C ASP A 381 -17.23 9.05 6.22
N TYR A 382 -16.38 8.38 7.01
CA TYR A 382 -14.97 8.21 6.70
C TYR A 382 -14.77 7.57 5.31
N VAL A 383 -15.37 6.40 5.04
CA VAL A 383 -15.11 5.67 3.80
C VAL A 383 -15.78 6.27 2.55
N LEU A 384 -16.71 7.21 2.73
CA LEU A 384 -17.33 7.96 1.64
C LEU A 384 -16.50 9.20 1.25
N ASN A 385 -15.75 9.75 2.21
CA ASN A 385 -14.89 10.91 2.00
C ASN A 385 -13.46 10.56 1.52
N THR A 386 -13.03 9.30 1.71
CA THR A 386 -11.82 8.71 1.10
C THR A 386 -12.09 8.02 -0.23
#